data_AF-A0A9D6I1J9-F1
#
_entry.id   AF-A0A9D6I1J9-F1
#
_cell.length_a   1.000
_cell.length_b   1.000
_cell.length_c   1.000
_cell.angle_alpha   90.00
_cell.angle_beta   90.00
_cell.angle_gamma   90.00
#
_symmetry.space_group_name_H-M   'P 1'
#
loop_
_entity.id
_entity.type
_entity.pdbx_description
1 polymer ?
#
loop_
_entity_poly.entity_id
_entity_poly.type
_entity_poly.pdbx_seq_one_letter_code
_entity_poly.pdbx_strand_id
1 'polypeptide(L)'
;MPKISISELILIFLSSLLVGWLYVGPPVMIRKNFIDSGHEFVLTQYKTYRDSMHVYLPRAREVYDGHYPPAELYDSNKGLTIQNLLPTTLFAAFVFLFEGNIDYAYLGAQFLFIGVIFALFYILGRILFNSRVWSLFFSLTAVLTSIPLRLPFYKWQGWSEFQAFFINGFFPMVRTQFDQLYLARIDEPLLTYPVYIAAILAFFIFWRRPTMVSAILSGLLSGLLSYTYFHHWVYWSIAVFSLFFYVLFWGRLDKIRIKYYCVLVLVFFAVLIPYFVNYLSFIRLDTAQDFIFRAGVAYGRTAGLVRANIRSHSRFG
;
A
#
# COMPACT_ATOMS: atom_id res chain seq x y z
N MET A 1 24.16 -7.11 -7.45
CA MET A 1 23.61 -6.08 -6.54
C MET A 1 24.78 -5.40 -5.85
N PRO A 2 24.73 -4.09 -5.60
CA PRO A 2 25.77 -3.43 -4.81
C PRO A 2 25.86 -4.11 -3.44
N LYS A 3 27.09 -4.36 -2.96
CA LYS A 3 27.30 -4.85 -1.60
C LYS A 3 26.99 -3.70 -0.64
N ILE A 4 26.08 -3.94 0.32
CA ILE A 4 25.77 -2.99 1.40
C ILE A 4 26.77 -3.28 2.53
N SER A 5 27.56 -2.28 2.93
CA SER A 5 28.51 -2.43 4.04
C SER A 5 27.81 -2.35 5.40
N ILE A 6 28.46 -2.81 6.46
CA ILE A 6 27.95 -2.70 7.84
C ILE A 6 27.64 -1.24 8.20
N SER A 7 28.54 -0.31 7.86
CA SER A 7 28.31 1.13 8.05
C SER A 7 27.08 1.66 7.32
N GLU A 8 26.77 1.09 6.16
CA GLU A 8 25.59 1.45 5.37
C GLU A 8 24.31 0.88 5.98
N LEU A 9 24.36 -0.34 6.53
CA LEU A 9 23.24 -0.91 7.30
C LEU A 9 22.94 -0.06 8.55
N ILE A 10 23.97 0.37 9.28
CA ILE A 10 23.81 1.25 10.44
C ILE A 10 23.17 2.58 10.01
N LEU A 11 23.63 3.17 8.91
CA LEU A 11 23.04 4.40 8.37
C LEU A 11 21.56 4.22 8.03
N ILE A 12 21.20 3.14 7.33
CA ILE A 12 19.81 2.83 6.99
C ILE A 12 18.98 2.67 8.26
N PHE A 13 19.46 1.90 9.23
CA PHE A 13 18.75 1.66 10.48
C PHE A 13 18.49 2.96 11.25
N LEU A 14 19.55 3.74 11.53
CA LEU A 14 19.43 5.01 12.26
C LEU A 14 18.53 6.02 11.52
N SER A 15 18.67 6.10 10.20
CA SER A 15 17.81 6.99 9.39
C SER A 15 16.35 6.53 9.41
N SER A 16 16.10 5.22 9.39
CA SER A 16 14.74 4.67 9.47
C SER A 16 14.08 5.00 10.81
N LEU A 17 14.82 4.91 11.92
CA LEU A 17 14.33 5.34 13.24
C LEU A 17 14.03 6.84 13.26
N LEU A 18 14.92 7.66 12.69
CA LEU A 18 14.74 9.11 12.65
C LEU A 18 13.50 9.50 11.85
N VAL A 19 13.28 8.91 10.67
CA VAL A 19 12.07 9.18 9.87
C VAL A 19 10.82 8.69 10.60
N GLY A 20 10.86 7.51 11.24
CA GLY A 20 9.75 7.04 12.07
C GLY A 20 9.37 8.04 13.17
N TRP A 21 10.37 8.58 13.86
CA TRP A 21 10.18 9.63 14.87
C TRP A 21 9.65 10.95 14.30
N LEU A 22 10.02 11.33 13.08
CA LEU A 22 9.46 12.53 12.44
C LEU A 22 7.94 12.44 12.23
N TYR A 23 7.43 11.23 12.03
CA TYR A 23 5.99 11.00 11.86
C TYR A 23 5.24 10.90 13.19
N VAL A 24 5.86 10.32 14.22
CA VAL A 24 5.22 10.08 15.54
C VAL A 24 5.46 11.21 16.54
N GLY A 25 6.54 11.96 16.41
CA GLY A 25 6.92 13.04 17.33
C GLY A 25 5.84 14.12 17.46
N PRO A 26 5.37 14.74 16.35
CA PRO A 26 4.33 15.76 16.40
C PRO A 26 3.03 15.29 17.10
N PRO A 27 2.41 14.14 16.75
CA PRO A 27 1.19 13.71 17.43
C PRO A 27 1.40 13.38 18.91
N VAL A 28 2.57 12.85 19.30
CA VAL A 28 2.90 12.62 20.72
C VAL A 28 3.00 13.93 21.50
N MET A 29 3.63 14.95 20.92
CA MET A 29 3.72 16.29 21.54
C MET A 29 2.35 16.95 21.68
N ILE A 30 1.52 16.88 20.62
CA ILE A 30 0.15 17.43 20.65
C ILE A 30 -0.67 16.72 21.73
N ARG A 31 -0.62 15.39 21.80
CA ARG A 31 -1.32 14.60 22.82
C ARG A 31 -0.97 15.07 24.23
N LYS A 32 0.32 15.23 24.52
CA LYS A 32 0.78 15.69 25.83
C LYS A 32 0.13 17.03 26.20
N ASN A 33 0.21 18.01 25.30
CA ASN A 33 -0.36 19.34 25.54
C ASN A 33 -1.88 19.32 25.74
N PHE A 34 -2.61 18.46 25.01
CA PHE A 34 -4.06 18.30 25.16
C PHE A 34 -4.45 17.69 26.51
N ILE A 35 -3.76 16.62 26.91
CA ILE A 35 -3.98 15.96 28.20
C ILE A 35 -3.66 16.92 29.36
N ASP A 36 -2.54 17.65 29.26
CA ASP A 36 -2.14 18.66 30.25
C ASP A 36 -3.17 19.81 30.34
N SER A 37 -3.95 20.05 29.29
CA SER A 37 -5.05 21.03 29.24
C SER A 37 -6.41 20.43 29.65
N GLY A 38 -6.45 19.18 30.12
CA GLY A 38 -7.66 18.50 30.57
C GLY A 38 -8.59 18.05 29.43
N HIS A 39 -8.09 17.94 28.20
CA HIS A 39 -8.86 17.51 27.03
C HIS A 39 -8.48 16.09 26.62
N GLU A 40 -9.46 15.32 26.14
CA GLU A 40 -9.19 14.03 25.52
C GLU A 40 -8.56 14.21 24.14
N PHE A 41 -7.53 13.43 23.87
CA PHE A 41 -6.87 13.40 22.57
C PHE A 41 -7.26 12.14 21.81
N VAL A 42 -7.78 12.32 20.61
CA VAL A 42 -8.03 11.24 19.65
C VAL A 42 -7.18 11.50 18.42
N LEU A 43 -6.24 10.61 18.14
CA LEU A 43 -5.29 10.79 17.04
C LEU A 43 -5.96 10.62 15.68
N THR A 44 -6.89 9.67 15.60
CA THR A 44 -7.65 9.39 14.40
C THR A 44 -8.85 10.33 14.30
N GLN A 45 -8.64 11.55 13.80
CA GLN A 45 -9.72 12.52 13.69
C GLN A 45 -10.58 12.31 12.44
N TYR A 46 -11.89 12.37 12.61
CA TYR A 46 -12.89 12.21 11.55
C TYR A 46 -12.67 13.14 10.34
N LYS A 47 -12.26 14.39 10.60
CA LYS A 47 -12.04 15.42 9.56
C LYS A 47 -10.84 15.10 8.67
N THR A 48 -9.83 14.43 9.20
CA THR A 48 -8.54 14.22 8.51
C THR A 48 -8.42 12.80 7.97
N TYR A 49 -9.02 11.80 8.64
CA TYR A 49 -8.85 10.38 8.34
C TYR A 49 -10.18 9.63 8.21
N ARG A 50 -11.15 10.22 7.50
CA ARG A 50 -12.51 9.68 7.34
C ARG A 50 -12.54 8.19 6.96
N ASP A 51 -11.81 7.79 5.92
CA ASP A 51 -11.79 6.39 5.48
C ASP A 51 -11.11 5.47 6.51
N SER A 52 -10.07 5.95 7.20
CA SER A 52 -9.44 5.18 8.29
C SER A 52 -10.42 4.91 9.43
N MET A 53 -11.31 5.85 9.73
CA MET A 53 -12.29 5.71 10.82
C MET A 53 -13.52 4.91 10.45
N HIS A 54 -14.07 5.07 9.24
CA HIS A 54 -15.30 4.38 8.83
C HIS A 54 -15.08 2.98 8.33
N VAL A 55 -13.88 2.71 7.81
CA VAL A 55 -13.66 1.55 6.96
C VAL A 55 -12.56 0.68 7.56
N TYR A 56 -11.38 1.23 7.82
CA TYR A 56 -10.21 0.41 8.15
C TYR A 56 -10.12 0.05 9.64
N LEU A 57 -10.35 1.02 10.52
CA LEU A 57 -10.27 0.81 11.96
C LEU A 57 -11.31 -0.19 12.47
N PRO A 58 -12.60 -0.10 12.09
CA PRO A 58 -13.61 -1.07 12.54
C PRO A 58 -13.27 -2.50 12.12
N ARG A 59 -12.74 -2.69 10.90
CA ARG A 59 -12.34 -4.02 10.44
C ARG A 59 -11.14 -4.58 11.20
N ALA A 60 -10.16 -3.73 11.53
CA ALA A 60 -9.02 -4.17 12.32
C ALA A 60 -9.46 -4.53 13.74
N ARG A 61 -10.47 -3.82 14.26
CA ARG A 61 -11.12 -4.15 15.52
C ARG A 61 -11.86 -5.49 15.46
N GLU A 62 -12.60 -5.78 14.39
CA GLU A 62 -13.22 -7.10 14.18
C GLU A 62 -12.19 -8.24 14.23
N VAL A 63 -11.04 -8.07 13.56
CA VAL A 63 -9.96 -9.08 13.61
C VAL A 63 -9.38 -9.20 15.03
N TYR A 64 -9.17 -8.09 15.73
CA TYR A 64 -8.70 -8.09 17.12
C TYR A 64 -9.69 -8.80 18.07
N ASP A 65 -10.99 -8.61 17.85
CA ASP A 65 -12.06 -9.26 18.63
C ASP A 65 -12.29 -10.74 18.22
N GLY A 66 -11.46 -11.29 17.32
CA GLY A 66 -11.45 -12.70 16.93
C GLY A 66 -12.30 -13.04 15.69
N HIS A 67 -12.85 -12.04 15.00
CA HIS A 67 -13.62 -12.23 13.78
C HIS A 67 -12.72 -12.16 12.55
N TYR A 68 -12.14 -13.30 12.16
CA TYR A 68 -11.32 -13.42 10.96
C TYR A 68 -11.92 -14.39 9.92
N PRO A 69 -12.01 -14.00 8.63
CA PRO A 69 -11.78 -12.65 8.11
C PRO A 69 -12.83 -11.65 8.66
N PRO A 70 -12.49 -10.35 8.73
CA PRO A 70 -13.41 -9.34 9.26
C PRO A 70 -14.70 -9.37 8.46
N ALA A 71 -15.82 -9.45 9.18
CA ALA A 71 -17.13 -9.34 8.57
C ALA A 71 -17.30 -7.95 7.96
N GLU A 72 -18.18 -7.85 6.97
CA GLU A 72 -18.62 -6.54 6.53
C GLU A 72 -19.37 -5.86 7.66
N LEU A 73 -19.14 -4.55 7.85
CA LEU A 73 -19.76 -3.75 8.92
C LEU A 73 -21.30 -3.76 8.93
N TYR A 74 -21.90 -4.28 7.85
CA TYR A 74 -23.34 -4.32 7.62
C TYR A 74 -23.86 -5.72 7.24
N ASP A 75 -23.01 -6.76 7.27
CA ASP A 75 -23.40 -8.14 6.94
C ASP A 75 -23.30 -9.04 8.17
N SER A 76 -24.34 -9.83 8.41
CA SER A 76 -24.37 -10.86 9.44
C SER A 76 -23.56 -12.11 9.07
N ASN A 77 -23.27 -12.32 7.78
CA ASN A 77 -22.49 -13.45 7.30
C ASN A 77 -20.99 -13.22 7.54
N LYS A 78 -20.51 -13.73 8.69
CA LYS A 78 -19.09 -13.72 9.03
C LYS A 78 -18.31 -14.62 8.07
N GLY A 79 -17.20 -14.14 7.52
CA GLY A 79 -16.19 -15.00 6.89
C GLY A 79 -15.96 -14.86 5.38
N LEU A 80 -16.80 -14.11 4.65
CA LEU A 80 -16.61 -13.83 3.22
C LEU A 80 -16.56 -12.32 2.99
N THR A 81 -15.52 -11.84 2.31
CA THR A 81 -15.35 -10.40 2.01
C THR A 81 -14.57 -10.19 0.72
N ILE A 82 -14.84 -9.13 -0.03
CA ILE A 82 -14.02 -8.75 -1.21
C ILE A 82 -12.93 -7.74 -0.88
N GLN A 83 -12.66 -7.54 0.40
CA GLN A 83 -11.74 -6.52 0.87
C GLN A 83 -10.34 -7.09 1.08
N ASN A 84 -9.38 -6.18 1.07
CA ASN A 84 -7.98 -6.51 1.23
C ASN A 84 -7.72 -6.86 2.70
N LEU A 85 -7.44 -8.14 2.97
CA LEU A 85 -7.29 -8.66 4.33
C LEU A 85 -5.97 -8.23 4.98
N LEU A 86 -4.89 -8.16 4.21
CA LEU A 86 -3.54 -8.06 4.78
C LEU A 86 -3.31 -6.79 5.60
N PRO A 87 -3.66 -5.58 5.12
CA PRO A 87 -3.45 -4.35 5.90
C PRO A 87 -4.27 -4.35 7.19
N THR A 88 -5.52 -4.79 7.13
CA THR A 88 -6.39 -4.90 8.30
C THR A 88 -5.82 -5.88 9.33
N THR A 89 -5.36 -7.05 8.89
CA THR A 89 -4.74 -8.05 9.78
C THR A 89 -3.44 -7.54 10.39
N LEU A 90 -2.61 -6.87 9.60
CA LEU A 90 -1.38 -6.25 10.10
C LEU A 90 -1.68 -5.19 11.14
N PHE A 91 -2.67 -4.33 10.90
CA PHE A 91 -3.07 -3.31 11.87
C PHE A 91 -3.67 -3.92 13.14
N ALA A 92 -4.49 -4.97 13.00
CA ALA A 92 -5.05 -5.70 14.14
C ALA A 92 -3.95 -6.30 15.04
N ALA A 93 -2.83 -6.74 14.48
CA ALA A 93 -1.68 -7.17 15.27
C ALA A 93 -1.11 -6.03 16.13
N PHE A 94 -1.08 -4.80 15.62
CA PHE A 94 -0.72 -3.62 16.44
C PHE A 94 -1.77 -3.33 17.51
N VAL A 95 -3.06 -3.43 17.19
CA VAL A 95 -4.12 -3.29 18.20
C VAL A 95 -3.95 -4.32 19.32
N PHE A 96 -3.58 -5.56 18.99
CA PHE A 96 -3.25 -6.60 19.97
C PHE A 96 -2.03 -6.25 20.83
N LEU A 97 -0.94 -5.82 20.20
CA LEU A 97 0.31 -5.43 20.89
C LEU A 97 0.11 -4.26 21.87
N PHE A 98 -0.85 -3.39 21.61
CA PHE A 98 -1.18 -2.23 22.45
C PHE A 98 -2.49 -2.43 23.23
N GLU A 99 -2.87 -3.68 23.50
CA GLU A 99 -3.98 -4.04 24.40
C GLU A 99 -5.32 -3.37 24.04
N GLY A 100 -5.59 -3.21 22.75
CA GLY A 100 -6.80 -2.56 22.25
C GLY A 100 -6.72 -1.03 22.13
N ASN A 101 -5.61 -0.41 22.54
CA ASN A 101 -5.43 1.04 22.42
C ASN A 101 -5.11 1.42 20.96
N ILE A 102 -6.11 1.97 20.27
CA ILE A 102 -6.03 2.34 18.86
C ILE A 102 -5.01 3.42 18.58
N ASP A 103 -4.88 4.42 19.44
CA ASP A 103 -3.96 5.54 19.20
C ASP A 103 -2.51 5.07 19.27
N TYR A 104 -2.15 4.26 20.28
CA TYR A 104 -0.81 3.68 20.36
C TYR A 104 -0.54 2.66 19.27
N ALA A 105 -1.53 1.84 18.90
CA ALA A 105 -1.43 0.93 17.75
C ALA A 105 -1.13 1.70 16.46
N TYR A 106 -1.79 2.83 16.25
CA TYR A 106 -1.58 3.70 15.09
C TYR A 106 -0.19 4.34 15.10
N LEU A 107 0.25 4.90 16.23
CA LEU A 107 1.61 5.45 16.35
C LEU A 107 2.69 4.38 16.15
N GLY A 108 2.50 3.20 16.73
CA GLY A 108 3.41 2.06 16.55
C GLY A 108 3.51 1.63 15.10
N ALA A 109 2.37 1.51 14.41
CA ALA A 109 2.32 1.15 13.00
C ALA A 109 3.00 2.23 12.14
N GLN A 110 2.71 3.50 12.38
CA GLN A 110 3.37 4.60 11.68
C GLN A 110 4.89 4.56 11.88
N PHE A 111 5.36 4.49 13.12
CA PHE A 111 6.78 4.43 13.42
C PHE A 111 7.49 3.30 12.66
N LEU A 112 6.95 2.08 12.73
CA LEU A 112 7.58 0.92 12.12
C LEU A 112 7.51 0.98 10.59
N PHE A 113 6.31 1.14 10.03
CA PHE A 113 6.11 0.98 8.59
C PHE A 113 6.71 2.12 7.78
N ILE A 114 6.75 3.35 8.29
CA ILE A 114 7.48 4.43 7.62
C ILE A 114 8.99 4.15 7.60
N GLY A 115 9.55 3.63 8.69
CA GLY A 115 10.94 3.18 8.72
C GLY A 115 11.22 2.06 7.70
N VAL A 116 10.31 1.08 7.60
CA VAL A 116 10.40 0.00 6.61
C VAL A 116 10.31 0.54 5.18
N ILE A 117 9.35 1.42 4.89
CA ILE A 117 9.18 2.05 3.57
C ILE A 117 10.45 2.82 3.19
N PHE A 118 11.00 3.60 4.12
CA PHE A 118 12.27 4.31 3.92
C PHE A 118 13.40 3.34 3.56
N ALA A 119 13.59 2.26 4.32
CA ALA A 119 14.63 1.29 4.07
C ALA A 119 14.46 0.59 2.70
N LEU A 120 13.23 0.23 2.33
CA LEU A 120 12.93 -0.36 1.03
C LEU A 120 13.23 0.60 -0.12
N PHE A 121 12.83 1.86 -0.02
CA PHE A 121 13.20 2.88 -1.01
C PHE A 121 14.71 3.12 -1.06
N TYR A 122 15.42 3.08 0.07
CA TYR A 122 16.87 3.19 0.09
C TYR A 122 17.51 2.03 -0.70
N ILE A 123 17.09 0.80 -0.44
CA ILE A 123 17.59 -0.39 -1.16
C ILE A 123 17.28 -0.26 -2.66
N LEU A 124 16.08 0.19 -3.03
CA LEU A 124 15.71 0.45 -4.42
C LEU A 124 16.60 1.54 -5.05
N GLY A 125 16.82 2.65 -4.34
CA GLY A 125 17.73 3.71 -4.75
C GLY A 125 19.16 3.19 -4.95
N ARG A 126 19.65 2.30 -4.08
CA ARG A 126 21.00 1.72 -4.21
C ARG A 126 21.14 0.93 -5.49
N ILE A 127 20.09 0.19 -5.84
CA ILE A 127 20.01 -0.61 -7.04
C ILE A 127 19.98 0.26 -8.31
N LEU A 128 19.28 1.39 -8.26
CA LEU A 128 19.08 2.32 -9.39
C LEU A 128 20.28 3.24 -9.61
N PHE A 129 20.75 3.92 -8.57
CA PHE A 129 21.75 5.00 -8.68
C PHE A 129 23.18 4.56 -8.41
N ASN A 130 23.37 3.37 -7.82
CA ASN A 130 24.66 2.90 -7.33
C ASN A 130 25.42 3.90 -6.42
N SER A 131 24.74 4.88 -5.81
CA SER A 131 25.31 5.85 -4.86
C SER A 131 24.56 5.86 -3.53
N ARG A 132 25.30 5.89 -2.41
CA ARG A 132 24.71 5.99 -1.05
C ARG A 132 23.94 7.29 -0.86
N VAL A 133 24.51 8.40 -1.32
CA VAL A 133 23.94 9.74 -1.15
C VAL A 133 22.64 9.86 -1.95
N TRP A 134 22.64 9.46 -3.22
CA TRP A 134 21.44 9.50 -4.06
C TRP A 134 20.35 8.55 -3.57
N SER A 135 20.73 7.43 -2.95
CA SER A 135 19.76 6.50 -2.35
C SER A 135 19.11 7.07 -1.10
N LEU A 136 19.90 7.73 -0.24
CA LEU A 136 19.39 8.44 0.93
C LEU A 136 18.45 9.57 0.53
N PHE A 137 18.87 10.36 -0.45
CA PHE A 137 18.05 11.45 -0.98
C PHE A 137 16.74 10.94 -1.59
N PHE A 138 16.81 9.86 -2.37
CA PHE A 138 15.64 9.21 -2.95
C PHE A 138 14.69 8.68 -1.87
N SER A 139 15.20 8.00 -0.83
CA SER A 139 14.37 7.47 0.25
C SER A 139 13.76 8.58 1.11
N LEU A 140 14.51 9.64 1.41
CA LEU A 140 13.99 10.83 2.10
C LEU A 140 12.90 11.53 1.29
N THR A 141 13.14 11.73 -0.01
CA THR A 141 12.12 12.29 -0.91
C THR A 141 10.88 11.42 -0.90
N ALA A 142 11.04 10.10 -0.95
CA ALA A 142 9.91 9.19 -1.02
C ALA A 142 9.03 9.20 0.24
N VAL A 143 9.62 9.39 1.42
CA VAL A 143 8.87 9.40 2.69
C VAL A 143 8.48 10.79 3.17
N LEU A 144 9.13 11.87 2.71
CA LEU A 144 8.82 13.23 3.16
C LEU A 144 8.00 14.04 2.15
N THR A 145 7.75 13.48 0.96
CA THR A 145 6.98 14.16 -0.10
C THR A 145 5.83 13.29 -0.59
N SER A 146 4.86 13.91 -1.28
CA SER A 146 3.77 13.18 -1.96
C SER A 146 4.16 12.59 -3.31
N ILE A 147 5.41 12.76 -3.76
CA ILE A 147 5.80 12.42 -5.13
C ILE A 147 5.53 10.95 -5.46
N PRO A 148 5.94 9.95 -4.65
CA PRO A 148 5.70 8.55 -4.99
C PRO A 148 4.22 8.18 -5.07
N LEU A 149 3.39 8.82 -4.25
CA LEU A 149 1.95 8.61 -4.19
C LEU A 149 1.21 9.22 -5.36
N ARG A 150 1.58 10.44 -5.75
CA ARG A 150 0.85 11.20 -6.76
C ARG A 150 1.34 10.94 -8.17
N LEU A 151 2.62 10.59 -8.36
CA LEU A 151 3.21 10.40 -9.68
C LEU A 151 2.46 9.34 -10.54
N PRO A 152 2.05 8.16 -10.02
CA PRO A 152 1.32 7.18 -10.81
C PRO A 152 -0.06 7.65 -11.29
N PHE A 153 -0.65 8.63 -10.60
CA PHE A 153 -1.97 9.18 -10.91
C PHE A 153 -1.90 10.61 -11.48
N TYR A 154 -0.69 11.11 -11.73
CA TYR A 154 -0.50 12.46 -12.23
C TYR A 154 -1.03 12.55 -13.67
N LYS A 155 -2.07 13.36 -13.85
CA LYS A 155 -2.60 13.67 -15.18
C LYS A 155 -1.68 14.71 -15.79
N TRP A 156 -0.83 14.30 -16.73
CA TRP A 156 0.02 15.22 -17.46
C TRP A 156 -0.83 16.19 -18.28
N GLN A 157 -0.81 17.48 -17.92
CA GLN A 157 -1.50 18.54 -18.69
C GLN A 157 -0.52 19.63 -19.20
N GLY A 158 0.76 19.54 -18.85
CA GLY A 158 1.83 20.34 -19.45
C GLY A 158 3.14 20.29 -18.67
N TRP A 159 4.23 20.74 -19.28
CA TRP A 159 5.54 20.84 -18.63
C TRP A 159 5.57 21.84 -17.46
N SER A 160 4.83 22.93 -17.57
CA SER A 160 4.70 23.96 -16.52
C SER A 160 4.02 23.39 -15.27
N GLU A 161 2.93 22.64 -15.46
CA GLU A 161 2.20 22.00 -14.37
C GLU A 161 2.96 20.83 -13.77
N PHE A 162 3.74 20.11 -14.58
CA PHE A 162 4.60 19.05 -14.09
C PHE A 162 5.72 19.61 -13.22
N GLN A 163 6.38 20.68 -13.67
CA GLN A 163 7.37 21.39 -12.87
C GLN A 163 6.75 21.97 -11.60
N ALA A 164 5.56 22.58 -11.69
CA ALA A 164 4.85 23.06 -10.51
C ALA A 164 4.49 21.91 -9.55
N PHE A 165 4.06 20.75 -10.04
CA PHE A 165 3.80 19.57 -9.23
C PHE A 165 5.08 19.06 -8.54
N PHE A 166 6.17 18.92 -9.29
CA PHE A 166 7.45 18.45 -8.75
C PHE A 166 8.04 19.45 -7.77
N ILE A 167 8.22 20.72 -8.13
CA ILE A 167 8.84 21.73 -7.29
C ILE A 167 8.03 21.98 -6.02
N ASN A 168 6.71 22.14 -6.14
CA ASN A 168 5.84 22.35 -4.97
C ASN A 168 5.68 21.09 -4.12
N GLY A 169 5.86 19.89 -4.69
CA GLY A 169 5.87 18.64 -3.95
C GLY A 169 7.22 18.32 -3.31
N PHE A 170 8.31 18.87 -3.86
CA PHE A 170 9.68 18.59 -3.46
C PHE A 170 10.14 19.42 -2.26
N PHE A 171 9.65 20.65 -2.12
CA PHE A 171 9.88 21.46 -0.91
C PHE A 171 8.77 21.21 0.13
N PRO A 172 9.04 20.47 1.22
CA PRO A 172 8.00 20.12 2.19
C PRO A 172 7.38 21.35 2.84
N MET A 173 8.15 22.45 2.99
CA MET A 173 7.66 23.69 3.61
C MET A 173 6.61 24.46 2.78
N VAL A 174 6.50 24.22 1.46
CA VAL A 174 5.65 25.05 0.58
C VAL A 174 4.19 24.56 0.60
N ARG A 175 3.94 23.26 0.79
CA ARG A 175 2.59 22.68 0.82
C ARG A 175 2.40 21.49 1.76
N THR A 176 3.46 20.95 2.34
CA THR A 176 3.36 19.84 3.28
C THR A 176 3.25 20.41 4.68
N GLN A 177 2.02 20.80 5.01
CA GLN A 177 1.57 20.84 6.38
C GLN A 177 2.05 19.55 7.07
N PHE A 178 2.87 19.63 8.13
CA PHE A 178 3.41 18.46 8.83
C PHE A 178 2.28 17.53 9.34
N ASP A 179 1.09 18.08 9.51
CA ASP A 179 -0.19 17.43 9.80
C ASP A 179 -0.78 16.61 8.63
N GLN A 180 -0.20 16.68 7.42
CA GLN A 180 -0.60 15.93 6.23
C GLN A 180 0.54 15.11 5.62
N LEU A 181 1.42 14.56 6.45
CA LEU A 181 2.42 13.61 5.96
C LEU A 181 1.72 12.43 5.25
N TYR A 182 2.04 12.25 3.98
CA TYR A 182 1.22 11.45 3.07
C TYR A 182 1.24 9.95 3.34
N LEU A 183 2.22 9.45 4.11
CA LEU A 183 2.25 8.07 4.58
C LEU A 183 1.49 7.84 5.89
N ALA A 184 0.84 8.86 6.45
CA ALA A 184 0.15 8.72 7.74
C ALA A 184 -1.06 7.78 7.67
N ARG A 185 -1.78 7.71 6.53
CA ARG A 185 -3.03 6.95 6.40
C ARG A 185 -2.81 5.44 6.62
N ILE A 186 -3.56 4.88 7.58
CA ILE A 186 -3.43 3.49 8.10
C ILE A 186 -3.24 2.45 6.99
N ASP A 187 -4.14 2.39 6.01
CA ASP A 187 -4.13 1.33 5.00
C ASP A 187 -3.21 1.70 3.82
N GLU A 188 -3.79 2.34 2.80
CA GLU A 188 -3.05 2.93 1.69
C GLU A 188 -2.61 4.36 2.07
N PRO A 189 -1.30 4.66 2.11
CA PRO A 189 -0.18 3.83 1.66
C PRO A 189 0.60 3.08 2.75
N LEU A 190 0.38 3.38 4.05
CA LEU A 190 1.30 2.96 5.12
C LEU A 190 1.54 1.44 5.16
N LEU A 191 0.48 0.64 5.08
CA LEU A 191 0.55 -0.82 5.19
C LEU A 191 0.67 -1.52 3.83
N THR A 192 0.33 -0.84 2.74
CA THR A 192 0.34 -1.40 1.39
C THR A 192 1.69 -1.22 0.69
N TYR A 193 2.38 -0.08 0.92
CA TYR A 193 3.65 0.25 0.27
C TYR A 193 4.80 -0.70 0.57
N PRO A 194 4.98 -1.22 1.80
CA PRO A 194 6.03 -2.19 2.08
C PRO A 194 5.98 -3.38 1.13
N VAL A 195 4.77 -3.92 0.90
CA VAL A 195 4.58 -5.06 -0.01
C VAL A 195 4.77 -4.63 -1.46
N TYR A 196 4.26 -3.46 -1.86
CA TYR A 196 4.41 -2.95 -3.21
C TYR A 196 5.88 -2.72 -3.62
N ILE A 197 6.66 -2.04 -2.77
CA ILE A 197 8.08 -1.78 -3.03
C ILE A 197 8.87 -3.08 -2.97
N ALA A 198 8.55 -3.98 -2.04
CA ALA A 198 9.18 -5.30 -1.98
C ALA A 198 8.91 -6.13 -3.25
N ALA A 199 7.70 -6.07 -3.82
CA ALA A 199 7.38 -6.74 -5.09
C ALA A 199 8.23 -6.19 -6.24
N ILE A 200 8.37 -4.86 -6.34
CA ILE A 200 9.24 -4.20 -7.32
C ILE A 200 10.69 -4.64 -7.15
N LEU A 201 11.20 -4.62 -5.92
CA LEU A 201 12.57 -5.04 -5.59
C LEU A 201 12.82 -6.51 -5.96
N ALA A 202 11.94 -7.41 -5.53
CA ALA A 202 12.08 -8.84 -5.81
C ALA A 202 12.05 -9.14 -7.30
N PHE A 203 11.15 -8.47 -8.04
CA PHE A 203 11.11 -8.58 -9.49
C PHE A 203 12.38 -8.04 -10.15
N PHE A 204 12.89 -6.92 -9.68
CA PHE A 204 14.14 -6.37 -10.21
C PHE A 204 15.33 -7.32 -9.97
N ILE A 205 15.40 -7.95 -8.80
CA ILE A 205 16.41 -8.98 -8.48
C ILE A 205 16.28 -10.15 -9.45
N PHE A 206 15.06 -10.66 -9.63
CA PHE A 206 14.74 -11.71 -10.60
C PHE A 206 15.16 -11.31 -12.02
N TRP A 207 14.82 -10.10 -12.45
CA TRP A 207 15.09 -9.61 -13.80
C TRP A 207 16.60 -9.53 -14.09
N ARG A 208 17.41 -9.12 -13.12
CA ARG A 208 18.88 -9.08 -13.27
C ARG A 208 19.50 -10.47 -13.17
N ARG A 209 18.98 -11.35 -12.31
CA ARG A 209 19.52 -12.68 -12.03
C ARG A 209 18.37 -13.68 -11.87
N PRO A 210 17.88 -14.25 -12.99
CA PRO A 210 16.76 -15.18 -12.93
C PRO A 210 17.23 -16.48 -12.29
N THR A 211 16.71 -16.76 -11.09
CA THR A 211 16.92 -18.01 -10.36
C THR A 211 15.57 -18.47 -9.82
N MET A 212 15.49 -19.74 -9.39
CA MET A 212 14.26 -20.26 -8.79
C MET A 212 13.83 -19.45 -7.56
N VAL A 213 14.79 -19.10 -6.69
CA VAL A 213 14.52 -18.34 -5.47
C VAL A 213 14.02 -16.92 -5.80
N SER A 214 14.66 -16.22 -6.73
CA SER A 214 14.23 -14.86 -7.10
C SER A 214 12.87 -14.88 -7.80
N ALA A 215 12.58 -15.90 -8.61
CA ALA A 215 11.27 -16.10 -9.23
C ALA A 215 10.17 -16.38 -8.21
N ILE A 216 10.39 -17.29 -7.26
CA ILE A 216 9.42 -17.60 -6.20
C ILE A 216 9.14 -16.35 -5.36
N LEU A 217 10.18 -15.64 -4.90
CA LEU A 217 10.02 -14.44 -4.09
C LEU A 217 9.27 -13.35 -4.84
N SER A 218 9.61 -13.14 -6.12
CA SER A 218 8.93 -12.15 -6.96
C SER A 218 7.48 -12.51 -7.22
N GLY A 219 7.20 -13.79 -7.53
CA GLY A 219 5.83 -14.28 -7.76
C GLY A 219 4.97 -14.15 -6.50
N LEU A 220 5.53 -14.54 -5.35
CA LEU A 220 4.85 -14.46 -4.06
C LEU A 220 4.47 -13.02 -3.70
N LEU A 221 5.44 -12.10 -3.73
CA LEU A 221 5.18 -10.70 -3.38
C LEU A 221 4.26 -10.01 -4.40
N SER A 222 4.38 -10.34 -5.69
CA SER A 222 3.49 -9.80 -6.72
C SER A 222 2.06 -10.30 -6.55
N GLY A 223 1.87 -11.57 -6.19
CA GLY A 223 0.55 -12.14 -5.90
C GLY A 223 -0.04 -11.57 -4.62
N LEU A 224 0.80 -11.34 -3.59
CA LEU A 224 0.39 -10.80 -2.30
C LEU A 224 -0.25 -9.39 -2.42
N LEU A 225 0.07 -8.64 -3.48
CA LEU A 225 -0.55 -7.33 -3.74
C LEU A 225 -2.07 -7.39 -3.88
N SER A 226 -2.63 -8.52 -4.32
CA SER A 226 -4.08 -8.71 -4.39
C SER A 226 -4.76 -8.65 -3.02
N TYR A 227 -4.01 -8.94 -1.95
CA TYR A 227 -4.49 -8.89 -0.56
C TYR A 227 -4.17 -7.56 0.14
N THR A 228 -3.44 -6.65 -0.51
CA THR A 228 -3.10 -5.33 0.07
C THR A 228 -3.85 -4.20 -0.58
N TYR A 229 -3.71 -4.04 -1.90
CA TYR A 229 -4.35 -2.95 -2.63
C TYR A 229 -4.56 -3.31 -4.10
N PHE A 230 -5.84 -3.42 -4.48
CA PHE A 230 -6.27 -3.81 -5.82
C PHE A 230 -5.57 -3.03 -6.94
N HIS A 231 -5.42 -1.70 -6.82
CA HIS A 231 -4.78 -0.91 -7.87
C HIS A 231 -3.30 -1.22 -8.02
N HIS A 232 -2.56 -1.40 -6.92
CA HIS A 232 -1.16 -1.82 -6.98
C HIS A 232 -1.05 -3.18 -7.68
N TRP A 233 -1.91 -4.12 -7.33
CA TRP A 233 -1.96 -5.42 -7.98
C TRP A 233 -2.23 -5.32 -9.48
N VAL A 234 -3.24 -4.55 -9.91
CA VAL A 234 -3.57 -4.39 -11.34
C VAL A 234 -2.41 -3.78 -12.12
N TYR A 235 -1.91 -2.62 -11.69
CA TYR A 235 -0.81 -1.94 -12.40
C TYR A 235 0.45 -2.80 -12.45
N TRP A 236 0.76 -3.47 -11.34
CA TRP A 236 1.93 -4.34 -11.28
C TRP A 236 1.79 -5.59 -12.12
N SER A 237 0.60 -6.20 -12.14
CA SER A 237 0.30 -7.35 -13.00
C SER A 237 0.49 -7.00 -14.46
N ILE A 238 0.01 -5.83 -14.90
CA ILE A 238 0.22 -5.34 -16.27
C ILE A 238 1.73 -5.28 -16.59
N ALA A 239 2.55 -4.72 -15.69
CA ALA A 239 4.00 -4.65 -15.89
C ALA A 239 4.65 -6.05 -15.97
N VAL A 240 4.33 -6.95 -15.03
CA VAL A 240 4.88 -8.31 -14.98
C VAL A 240 4.49 -9.13 -16.21
N PHE A 241 3.22 -9.08 -16.63
CA PHE A 241 2.76 -9.85 -17.79
C PHE A 241 3.25 -9.25 -19.11
N SER A 242 3.34 -7.92 -19.23
CA SER A 242 3.93 -7.28 -20.42
C SER A 242 5.38 -7.72 -20.61
N LEU A 243 6.16 -7.76 -19.53
CA LEU A 243 7.55 -8.23 -19.56
C LEU A 243 7.65 -9.74 -19.77
N PHE A 244 6.69 -10.53 -19.30
CA PHE A 244 6.61 -11.96 -19.60
C PHE A 244 6.43 -12.20 -21.10
N PHE A 245 5.45 -11.53 -21.72
CA PHE A 245 5.21 -11.62 -23.16
C PHE A 245 6.42 -11.13 -23.96
N TYR A 246 7.06 -10.04 -23.54
CA TYR A 246 8.31 -9.58 -24.14
C TYR A 246 9.38 -10.68 -24.14
N VAL A 247 9.62 -11.33 -22.99
CA VAL A 247 10.59 -12.44 -22.87
C VAL A 247 10.20 -13.65 -23.73
N LEU A 248 8.90 -13.97 -23.81
CA LEU A 248 8.40 -15.12 -24.57
C LEU A 248 8.49 -14.93 -26.09
N PHE A 249 8.27 -13.71 -26.59
CA PHE A 249 8.24 -13.44 -28.03
C PHE A 249 9.59 -12.94 -28.56
N TRP A 250 10.27 -12.05 -27.84
CA TRP A 250 11.53 -11.43 -28.27
C TRP A 250 12.76 -11.94 -27.50
N GLY A 251 12.60 -12.42 -26.27
CA GLY A 251 13.69 -12.95 -25.43
C GLY A 251 14.01 -14.44 -25.61
N ARG A 252 13.54 -15.06 -26.70
CA ARG A 252 13.49 -16.53 -26.91
C ARG A 252 14.80 -17.29 -26.75
N LEU A 253 15.94 -16.61 -26.85
CA LEU A 253 17.27 -17.22 -26.70
C LEU A 253 17.65 -17.45 -25.23
N ASP A 254 17.04 -16.73 -24.28
CA ASP A 254 17.32 -16.88 -22.84
C ASP A 254 16.34 -17.89 -22.19
N LYS A 255 16.58 -19.18 -22.46
CA LYS A 255 15.76 -20.29 -21.93
C LYS A 255 15.69 -20.30 -20.40
N ILE A 256 16.76 -19.86 -19.72
CA ILE A 256 16.83 -19.82 -18.25
C ILE A 256 15.84 -18.78 -17.72
N ARG A 257 15.84 -17.57 -18.30
CA ARG A 257 14.89 -16.52 -17.95
C ARG A 257 13.46 -16.96 -18.19
N ILE A 258 13.16 -17.55 -19.35
CA ILE A 258 11.80 -18.07 -19.65
C ILE A 258 11.36 -19.08 -18.60
N LYS A 259 12.19 -20.10 -18.32
CA LYS A 259 11.89 -21.13 -17.31
C LYS A 259 11.52 -20.51 -15.96
N TYR A 260 12.34 -19.60 -15.46
CA TYR A 260 12.08 -19.00 -14.14
C TYR A 260 10.97 -17.94 -14.17
N TYR A 261 10.69 -17.32 -15.31
CA TYR A 261 9.50 -16.48 -15.46
C TYR A 261 8.22 -17.31 -15.35
N CYS A 262 8.19 -18.50 -15.95
CA CYS A 262 7.07 -19.42 -15.76
C CYS A 262 6.88 -19.80 -14.29
N VAL A 263 7.96 -20.00 -13.53
CA VAL A 263 7.89 -20.22 -12.08
C VAL A 263 7.29 -19.00 -11.36
N LEU A 264 7.73 -17.80 -11.69
CA LEU A 264 7.18 -16.55 -11.14
C LEU A 264 5.67 -16.47 -11.38
N VAL A 265 5.23 -16.68 -12.63
CA VAL A 265 3.81 -16.63 -13.01
C VAL A 265 3.00 -17.72 -12.30
N LEU A 266 3.53 -18.93 -12.18
CA LEU A 266 2.87 -20.03 -11.48
C LEU A 266 2.69 -19.71 -9.99
N VAL A 267 3.72 -19.19 -9.32
CA VAL A 267 3.64 -18.80 -7.91
C VAL A 267 2.68 -17.61 -7.73
N PHE A 268 2.73 -16.63 -8.63
CA PHE A 268 1.80 -15.50 -8.64
C PHE A 268 0.33 -15.98 -8.67
N PHE A 269 0.00 -16.89 -9.59
CA PHE A 269 -1.35 -17.45 -9.66
C PHE A 269 -1.69 -18.33 -8.46
N ALA A 270 -0.75 -19.13 -7.95
CA ALA A 270 -0.99 -19.94 -6.76
C ALA A 270 -1.39 -19.09 -5.54
N VAL A 271 -0.73 -17.93 -5.35
CA VAL A 271 -1.09 -16.96 -4.30
C VAL A 271 -2.46 -16.32 -4.54
N LEU A 272 -2.89 -16.16 -5.79
CA LEU A 272 -4.20 -15.60 -6.14
C LEU A 272 -5.38 -16.55 -5.93
N ILE A 273 -5.15 -17.87 -5.89
CA ILE A 273 -6.24 -18.86 -5.77
C ILE A 273 -7.15 -18.56 -4.57
N PRO A 274 -6.65 -18.41 -3.32
CA PRO A 274 -7.52 -18.14 -2.19
C PRO A 274 -8.31 -16.83 -2.32
N TYR A 275 -7.69 -15.78 -2.88
CA TYR A 275 -8.34 -14.49 -3.16
C TYR A 275 -9.56 -14.67 -4.08
N PHE A 276 -9.38 -15.38 -5.20
CA PHE A 276 -10.48 -15.59 -6.15
C PHE A 276 -11.53 -16.57 -5.63
N VAL A 277 -11.15 -17.61 -4.89
CA VAL A 277 -12.11 -18.53 -4.25
C VAL A 277 -13.01 -17.77 -3.27
N ASN A 278 -12.42 -16.88 -2.46
CA ASN A 278 -13.15 -16.02 -1.54
C ASN A 278 -14.03 -15.00 -2.30
N TYR A 279 -13.51 -14.34 -3.33
CA TYR A 279 -14.29 -13.43 -4.17
C TYR A 279 -15.50 -14.12 -4.83
N LEU A 280 -15.29 -15.30 -5.43
CA LEU A 280 -16.34 -16.07 -6.09
C LEU A 280 -17.38 -16.60 -5.10
N SER A 281 -16.97 -16.91 -3.88
CA SER A 281 -17.89 -17.28 -2.79
C SER A 281 -18.70 -16.06 -2.33
N PHE A 282 -18.06 -14.90 -2.19
CA PHE A 282 -18.74 -13.67 -1.78
C PHE A 282 -19.81 -13.23 -2.78
N ILE A 283 -19.52 -13.20 -4.09
CA ILE A 283 -20.49 -12.72 -5.10
C ILE A 283 -21.74 -13.59 -5.21
N ARG A 284 -21.74 -14.78 -4.59
CA ARG A 284 -22.88 -15.71 -4.53
C ARG A 284 -23.77 -15.48 -3.31
N LEU A 285 -23.39 -14.60 -2.39
CA LEU A 285 -24.22 -14.21 -1.26
C LEU A 285 -25.38 -13.32 -1.73
N ASP A 286 -26.55 -13.48 -1.13
CA ASP A 286 -27.74 -12.66 -1.42
C ASP A 286 -27.48 -11.17 -1.12
N THR A 287 -26.61 -10.89 -0.15
CA THR A 287 -26.18 -9.54 0.26
C THR A 287 -25.14 -8.92 -0.67
N ALA A 288 -24.53 -9.70 -1.58
CA ALA A 288 -23.40 -9.23 -2.38
C ALA A 288 -23.74 -8.07 -3.30
N GLN A 289 -24.94 -8.06 -3.89
CA GLN A 289 -25.37 -6.97 -4.78
C GLN A 289 -25.57 -5.66 -4.03
N ASP A 290 -26.24 -5.70 -2.87
CA ASP A 290 -26.43 -4.52 -2.02
C ASP A 290 -25.07 -4.00 -1.53
N PHE A 291 -24.17 -4.91 -1.16
CA PHE A 291 -22.81 -4.55 -0.79
C PHE A 291 -22.06 -3.85 -1.93
N ILE A 292 -22.03 -4.44 -3.12
CA ILE A 292 -21.36 -3.85 -4.30
C ILE A 292 -21.98 -2.50 -4.65
N PHE A 293 -23.30 -2.35 -4.51
CA PHE A 293 -23.98 -1.08 -4.72
C PHE A 293 -23.53 -0.01 -3.72
N ARG A 294 -23.55 -0.31 -2.42
CA ARG A 294 -23.10 0.62 -1.35
C ARG A 294 -21.62 0.96 -1.46
N ALA A 295 -20.78 -0.04 -1.74
CA ALA A 295 -19.35 0.15 -1.96
C ALA A 295 -19.08 0.90 -3.28
N GLY A 296 -19.92 0.73 -4.30
CA GLY A 296 -19.82 1.35 -5.63
C GLY A 296 -20.29 2.80 -5.70
N VAL A 297 -21.11 3.26 -4.74
CA VAL A 297 -21.47 4.67 -4.57
C VAL A 297 -20.31 5.49 -3.99
N ALA A 298 -19.28 4.83 -3.42
CA ALA A 298 -17.98 5.45 -3.13
C ALA A 298 -17.08 5.47 -4.39
N TYR A 299 -17.37 6.41 -5.29
CA TYR A 299 -16.57 6.89 -6.44
C TYR A 299 -15.27 6.13 -6.80
N GLY A 300 -15.28 5.44 -7.97
CA GLY A 300 -14.06 5.20 -8.75
C GLY A 300 -13.87 3.83 -9.41
N ARG A 301 -14.75 2.83 -9.21
CA ARG A 301 -14.53 1.45 -9.70
C ARG A 301 -15.32 1.01 -10.93
N THR A 302 -16.17 1.84 -11.50
CA THR A 302 -16.76 1.55 -12.82
C THR A 302 -15.83 2.09 -13.90
N ALA A 303 -15.06 1.20 -14.55
CA ALA A 303 -14.74 1.40 -15.96
C ALA A 303 -16.06 1.80 -16.66
N GLY A 304 -16.03 2.86 -17.47
CA GLY A 304 -17.18 3.64 -17.91
C GLY A 304 -18.27 2.94 -18.76
N LEU A 305 -18.52 1.65 -18.58
CA LEU A 305 -19.53 0.85 -19.28
C LEU A 305 -20.91 0.86 -18.61
N VAL A 306 -21.04 1.26 -17.34
CA VAL A 306 -22.36 1.28 -16.64
C VAL A 306 -23.07 2.65 -16.73
N ARG A 307 -22.44 3.66 -17.37
CA ARG A 307 -23.07 4.99 -17.53
C ARG A 307 -24.28 5.01 -18.48
N ALA A 308 -24.54 3.93 -19.22
CA ALA A 308 -25.61 3.91 -20.22
C ALA A 308 -27.01 3.63 -19.67
N ASN A 309 -27.16 3.03 -18.47
CA ASN A 309 -28.48 2.59 -17.99
C ASN A 309 -29.07 3.37 -16.80
N ILE A 310 -28.44 4.48 -16.37
CA ILE A 310 -28.94 5.34 -15.27
C ILE A 310 -29.44 6.68 -15.83
N ARG A 311 -30.09 6.66 -16.99
CA ARG A 311 -30.95 7.75 -17.49
C ARG A 311 -32.28 7.17 -17.95
N SER A 312 -33.15 6.82 -16.99
CA SER A 312 -34.59 6.69 -17.30
C SER A 312 -35.52 6.62 -16.08
N HIS A 313 -35.05 6.43 -14.84
CA HIS A 313 -35.95 6.25 -13.69
C HIS A 313 -36.03 7.46 -12.74
N SER A 314 -35.93 8.68 -13.28
CA SER A 314 -36.37 9.90 -12.60
C SER A 314 -37.47 10.59 -13.42
N ARG A 315 -38.58 9.87 -13.62
CA ARG A 315 -39.91 10.47 -13.86
C ARG A 315 -40.92 9.55 -13.20
N PHE A 316 -41.91 10.17 -12.54
CA PHE A 316 -43.02 9.59 -11.77
C PHE A 316 -42.63 9.17 -10.35
N GLY A 317 -43.16 9.74 -9.27
CA GLY A 317 -44.16 10.79 -9.08
C GLY A 317 -44.20 11.17 -7.60
#